data_AF-A0A519NYF8-F1
#
_entry.id   AF-A0A519NYF8-F1
#
_cell.length_a   1.000
_cell.length_b   1.000
_cell.length_c   1.000
_cell.angle_alpha   90.00
_cell.angle_beta   90.00
_cell.angle_gamma   90.00
#
_symmetry.space_group_name_H-M   'P 1'
#
loop_
_entity.id
_entity.type
_entity.pdbx_description
1 polymer ?
#
loop_
_entity_poly.entity_id
_entity_poly.type
_entity_poly.pdbx_seq_one_letter_code
_entity_poly.pdbx_strand_id
1 'polypeptide(L)' 'MRPRRPSRRRHTDAFLRELQRQRLLRIARRRADPVCEREQWFQWSIATGRRPRLSDYILPPLLFIAERQFSEDPNAS' A
#
# COMPACT_ATOMS: atom_id res chain seq x y z
N MET A 1 -16.06 -31.48 11.00
CA MET A 1 -15.94 -30.23 10.18
C MET A 1 -14.55 -30.18 9.58
N ARG A 2 -14.36 -30.41 8.27
CA ARG A 2 -13.05 -30.27 7.64
C ARG A 2 -12.71 -28.77 7.52
N PRO A 3 -11.53 -28.31 7.97
CA PRO A 3 -11.14 -26.91 7.80
C PRO A 3 -11.10 -26.60 6.30
N ARG A 4 -11.96 -25.70 5.84
CA ARG A 4 -11.92 -25.18 4.47
C ARG A 4 -10.57 -24.50 4.28
N ARG A 5 -9.69 -25.08 3.46
CA ARG A 5 -8.44 -24.42 3.05
C ARG A 5 -8.76 -23.00 2.58
N PRO A 6 -8.08 -21.97 3.10
CA PRO A 6 -8.28 -20.62 2.61
C PRO A 6 -8.04 -20.60 1.09
N SER A 7 -8.94 -19.96 0.35
CA SER A 7 -8.77 -19.84 -1.09
C SER A 7 -7.50 -19.04 -1.39
N ARG A 8 -6.76 -19.45 -2.43
CA ARG A 8 -5.50 -18.81 -2.85
C ARG A 8 -5.62 -17.27 -2.95
N ARG A 9 -6.79 -16.77 -3.36
CA ARG A 9 -7.14 -15.35 -3.41
C ARG A 9 -6.99 -14.63 -2.06
N ARG A 10 -7.48 -15.22 -0.96
CA ARG A 10 -7.36 -14.61 0.39
C ARG A 10 -5.90 -14.47 0.83
N HIS A 11 -5.05 -15.42 0.44
CA HIS A 11 -3.62 -15.36 0.74
C HIS A 11 -2.93 -14.24 -0.05
N THR A 12 -3.26 -14.11 -1.34
CA THR A 12 -2.77 -13.01 -2.19
C THR A 12 -3.21 -11.64 -1.64
N ASP A 13 -4.47 -11.49 -1.26
CA ASP A 13 -5.00 -10.24 -0.71
C ASP A 13 -4.30 -9.85 0.59
N ALA A 14 -4.11 -10.81 1.50
CA ALA A 14 -3.39 -10.59 2.74
C ALA A 14 -1.93 -10.18 2.48
N PHE A 15 -1.27 -10.85 1.54
CA PHE A 15 0.08 -10.52 1.12
C PHE A 15 0.18 -9.10 0.56
N LEU A 16 -0.73 -8.70 -0.32
CA LEU A 16 -0.73 -7.35 -0.93
C LEU A 16 -0.97 -6.25 0.12
N ARG A 17 -1.82 -6.50 1.11
CA ARG A 17 -2.02 -5.56 2.23
C ARG A 17 -0.77 -5.46 3.11
N GLU A 18 -0.11 -6.58 3.38
CA GLU A 18 1.12 -6.58 4.17
C GLU A 18 2.28 -5.89 3.42
N LEU A 19 2.39 -6.11 2.11
CA LEU A 19 3.36 -5.40 1.27
C LEU A 19 3.19 -3.88 1.36
N GLN A 20 1.94 -3.39 1.24
CA GLN A 20 1.62 -1.97 1.41
C GLN A 20 2.02 -1.46 2.80
N ARG A 21 1.69 -2.20 3.86
CA ARG A 21 2.07 -1.84 5.24
C ARG A 21 3.59 -1.71 5.39
N GLN A 22 4.35 -2.70 4.89
CA GLN A 22 5.81 -2.69 4.97
C GLN A 22 6.42 -1.51 4.22
N ARG A 23 5.87 -1.13 3.06
CA ARG A 23 6.30 0.07 2.34
C ARG A 23 6.09 1.34 3.15
N LEU A 24 4.88 1.55 3.67
CA LEU A 24 4.58 2.72 4.53
C LEU A 24 5.50 2.78 5.76
N LEU A 25 5.77 1.65 6.41
CA LEU A 25 6.72 1.59 7.53
C LEU A 25 8.15 1.97 7.13
N ARG A 26 8.60 1.59 5.93
CA ARG A 26 9.91 2.00 5.41
C ARG A 26 9.96 3.50 5.12
N ILE A 27 8.90 4.07 4.54
CA ILE A 27 8.79 5.52 4.30
C ILE A 27 8.81 6.29 5.63
N ALA A 28 8.04 5.83 6.62
CA ALA A 28 8.03 6.45 7.96
C ALA A 28 9.42 6.44 8.62
N ARG A 29 10.24 5.44 8.32
CA ARG A 29 11.63 5.31 8.79
C ARG A 29 12.66 5.97 7.88
N ARG A 30 12.22 6.69 6.82
CA ARG A 30 13.09 7.29 5.79
C ARG A 30 14.05 6.28 5.12
N ARG A 31 13.57 5.04 4.93
CA ARG A 31 14.31 3.94 4.28
C ARG A 31 13.81 3.62 2.87
N ALA A 32 12.81 4.35 2.39
CA ALA A 32 12.26 4.22 1.06
C ALA A 32 11.64 5.56 0.67
N ASP A 33 11.76 5.91 -0.60
CA ASP A 33 11.08 7.04 -1.20
C ASP A 33 9.68 6.63 -1.68
N PRO A 34 8.71 7.57 -1.64
CA PRO A 34 7.37 7.30 -2.15
C PRO A 34 7.40 7.12 -3.66
N VAL A 35 6.67 6.13 -4.17
CA VAL A 35 6.60 5.84 -5.62
C VAL A 35 5.24 6.17 -6.24
N CYS A 36 4.26 6.57 -5.43
CA CYS A 36 2.94 6.98 -5.87
C CYS A 36 2.42 8.13 -5.01
N GLU A 37 1.39 8.81 -5.49
CA GLU A 37 0.81 10.00 -4.84
C GLU A 37 0.35 9.71 -3.41
N ARG A 38 -0.32 8.58 -3.18
CA ARG A 38 -0.76 8.15 -1.84
C ARG A 38 0.40 8.03 -0.85
N GLU A 39 1.53 7.49 -1.28
CA GLU A 39 2.74 7.38 -0.46
C GLU A 39 3.36 8.76 -0.20
N GLN A 40 3.31 9.67 -1.17
CA GLN A 40 3.74 11.06 -0.99
C GLN A 40 2.88 11.77 0.07
N TRP A 41 1.55 11.61 0.00
CA TRP A 41 0.64 12.14 1.01
C TRP A 41 0.89 11.57 2.41
N PHE A 42 1.19 10.28 2.50
CA PHE A 42 1.59 9.66 3.77
C PHE A 42 2.87 10.30 4.32
N GLN A 43 3.91 10.42 3.49
CA GLN A 43 5.17 11.03 3.89
C GLN A 43 4.98 12.50 4.34
N TRP A 44 4.21 13.27 3.58
CA TRP A 44 3.86 14.65 3.90
C TRP A 44 3.11 14.76 5.25
N SER A 45 2.20 13.84 5.53
CA SER A 45 1.47 13.81 6.81
C SER A 45 2.40 13.58 8.00
N ILE A 46 3.42 12.73 7.85
CA ILE A 46 4.45 12.53 8.88
C ILE A 46 5.31 13.78 9.02
N ALA A 47 5.72 14.39 7.90
CA ALA A 47 6.57 15.59 7.89
C ALA A 47 5.89 16.79 8.55
N THR A 48 4.56 16.90 8.48
CA THR A 48 3.76 17.94 9.14
C THR A 48 3.44 17.64 10.61
N GLY A 49 4.03 16.58 11.18
CA GLY A 49 3.86 16.21 12.58
C GLY A 49 2.54 15.49 12.88
N ARG A 50 1.74 15.14 11.87
CA ARG A 50 0.56 14.31 12.07
C ARG A 50 0.97 12.87 12.37
N ARG A 51 0.07 12.13 13.02
CA ARG A 51 0.23 10.69 13.30
C ARG A 51 -0.74 9.88 12.43
N PRO A 52 -0.45 9.73 11.12
CA PRO A 52 -1.34 8.99 10.22
C PRO A 52 -1.46 7.53 10.66
N ARG A 53 -2.68 6.97 10.56
CA ARG A 53 -2.85 5.52 10.72
C ARG A 53 -2.51 4.85 9.39
N LEU A 54 -1.76 3.76 9.44
CA LEU A 54 -1.38 3.02 8.23
C LEU A 54 -2.61 2.52 7.45
N SER A 55 -3.69 2.18 8.15
CA SER A 55 -4.96 1.72 7.56
C SER A 55 -5.53 2.69 6.53
N ASP A 56 -5.36 3.99 6.76
CA ASP A 56 -5.95 5.05 5.95
C ASP A 56 -5.25 5.16 4.58
N TYR A 57 -4.06 4.57 4.48
CA TYR A 57 -3.24 4.54 3.29
C TYR A 57 -3.09 3.11 2.73
N ILE A 58 -3.79 2.11 3.25
CA ILE A 58 -3.81 0.75 2.69
C ILE A 58 -5.03 0.60 1.80
N LEU A 59 -4.80 0.38 0.51
CA LEU A 59 -5.85 0.18 -0.47
C LEU A 59 -6.33 -1.27 -0.51
N PRO A 60 -7.59 -1.51 -0.92
CA PRO A 60 -8.04 -2.80 -1.41
C PRO A 60 -7.08 -3.35 -2.49
N PRO A 61 -6.81 -4.67 -2.52
CA PRO A 61 -5.84 -5.27 -3.43
C PRO A 61 -5.99 -4.89 -4.91
N LEU A 62 -7.21 -4.84 -5.42
CA LEU A 62 -7.47 -4.46 -6.82
C LEU A 62 -7.13 -3.00 -7.11
N LEU A 63 -7.45 -2.09 -6.18
CA LEU A 63 -7.10 -0.67 -6.32
C LEU A 63 -5.59 -0.47 -6.22
N PHE A 64 -4.91 -1.23 -5.35
CA PHE A 64 -3.45 -1.19 -5.25
C PHE A 64 -2.77 -1.65 -6.56
N ILE A 65 -3.27 -2.71 -7.19
CA ILE A 65 -2.73 -3.18 -8.48
C ILE A 65 -2.97 -2.13 -9.57
N ALA A 66 -4.15 -1.53 -9.62
CA ALA A 66 -4.47 -0.47 -10.58
C ALA A 66 -3.57 0.77 -10.39
N GLU A 67 -3.41 1.27 -9.15
CA GLU A 67 -2.52 2.40 -8.82
C GLU A 67 -1.09 2.15 -9.34
N ARG A 68 -0.58 0.92 -9.17
CA ARG A 68 0.75 0.52 -9.62
C ARG A 68 0.87 0.51 -11.14
N GLN A 69 -0.15 0.05 -11.86
CA GLN A 69 -0.16 0.04 -13.32
C GLN A 69 -0.20 1.47 -13.89
N PHE A 70 -1.08 2.33 -13.37
CA PHE A 70 -1.15 3.73 -13.81
C PHE A 70 0.11 4.54 -13.48
N SER A 71 0.80 4.22 -12.39
CA SER A 71 2.07 4.88 -12.04
C SER A 71 3.25 4.44 -12.93
N GLU A 72 3.12 3.31 -13.62
CA GLU A 72 4.17 2.76 -14.50
C GLU A 72 3.97 3.14 -15.98
N ASP A 73 2.78 3.62 -16.37
CA ASP A 73 2.49 4.11 -17.72
C ASP A 73 2.80 5.62 -17.86
N PRO A 74 3.86 6.02 -18.57
CA PRO A 74 4.22 7.44 -18.74
C PRO A 74 3.26 8.24 -19.64
N ASN A 75 2.25 7.59 -20.23
CA ASN A 75 1.26 8.20 -21.13
C ASN A 75 -0.15 8.29 -20.50
N ALA A 76 -0.31 7.99 -19.20
CA ALA A 76 -1.58 8.16 -18.50
C ALA A 76 -1.74 9.63 -18.05
N SER A 77 -1.97 10.54 -19.00
CA SER A 77 -2.41 11.92 -18.76
C SER A 77 -3.26 12.42 -19.92
#